data_AF-A0A2X1PQD0-F1
#
_entry.id   AF-A0A2X1PQD0-F1
#
_cell.length_a   1.000
_cell.length_b   1.000
_cell.length_c   1.000
_cell.angle_alpha   90.00
_cell.angle_beta   90.00
_cell.angle_gamma   90.00
#
_symmetry.space_group_name_H-M   'P 1'
#
loop_
_entity.id
_entity.type
_entity.pdbx_description
1 polymer ?
#
loop_
_entity_poly.entity_id
_entity_poly.type
_entity_poly.pdbx_seq_one_letter_code
_entity_poly.pdbx_strand_id
1 'polypeptide(L)'
;MNYSLSGNAELKLASGQYHNEQSKTDFDWSNVVLNIDLNQNTPNNYVLSVDTFNSNAPNHAVSTASSFKIKDLVVQGSLQSTKWPFIYSGNINSKIGYFEQNTESAETGEKFSLIQKNSQANLTTQVEGDTVNIINKTNLDELHINGNNLGKVTNNVEFNHIDGNALQELLNILVAISKADSDMPLSKTLVQKLQQAGMIIANNQPQIKFTPLSISDEKGKVALDLNIALVPNPKFDLMRSGLYKQFKDFSINFDVNKETAIFIVI
;
A
#
# COMPACT_ATOMS: atom_id res chain seq x y z
N MET A 1 -21.75 -22.46 -27.81
CA MET A 1 -22.34 -21.11 -27.67
C MET A 1 -21.44 -20.33 -26.74
N ASN A 2 -20.69 -19.35 -27.26
CA ASN A 2 -19.94 -18.42 -26.42
C ASN A 2 -20.91 -17.29 -26.05
N TYR A 3 -21.50 -17.37 -24.86
CA TYR A 3 -22.21 -16.22 -24.29
C TYR A 3 -21.14 -15.22 -23.86
N SER A 4 -21.07 -14.04 -24.50
CA SER A 4 -20.28 -12.92 -24.00
C SER A 4 -21.14 -12.12 -23.03
N LEU A 5 -20.85 -12.22 -21.73
CA LEU A 5 -21.41 -11.30 -20.74
C LEU A 5 -20.62 -9.99 -20.82
N SER A 6 -21.27 -8.95 -21.32
CA SER A 6 -20.82 -7.57 -21.26
C SER A 6 -21.91 -6.74 -20.60
N GLY A 7 -21.55 -5.85 -19.68
CA GLY A 7 -22.54 -5.02 -18.99
C GLY A 7 -21.90 -3.92 -18.18
N ASN A 8 -22.65 -2.85 -17.96
CA ASN A 8 -22.22 -1.73 -17.14
C ASN A 8 -23.04 -1.75 -15.85
N ALA A 9 -22.39 -1.55 -14.71
CA ALA A 9 -23.02 -1.43 -13.41
C ALA A 9 -22.60 -0.11 -12.77
N GLU A 10 -23.57 0.59 -12.20
CA GLU A 10 -23.34 1.80 -11.41
C GLU A 10 -23.90 1.56 -10.00
N LEU A 11 -23.07 1.81 -8.99
CA LEU A 11 -23.47 1.86 -7.60
C LEU A 11 -23.31 3.29 -7.09
N LYS A 12 -24.41 3.84 -6.56
CA LYS A 12 -24.44 5.17 -5.94
C LYS A 12 -24.84 5.04 -4.48
N LEU A 13 -23.97 5.48 -3.58
CA LEU A 13 -24.30 5.71 -2.17
C LEU A 13 -24.46 7.22 -1.98
N ALA A 14 -25.65 7.63 -1.54
CA ALA A 14 -25.92 9.04 -1.25
C ALA A 14 -25.08 9.52 -0.05
N SER A 15 -24.79 10.81 -0.03
CA SER A 15 -24.14 11.48 1.10
C SER A 15 -24.89 11.23 2.40
N GLY A 16 -24.15 11.11 3.50
CA GLY A 16 -24.73 10.84 4.80
C GLY A 16 -23.81 11.21 5.94
N GLN A 17 -24.35 11.05 7.15
CA GLN A 17 -23.65 11.27 8.39
C GLN A 17 -24.04 10.21 9.40
N TYR A 18 -23.11 9.88 10.30
CA TYR A 18 -23.32 9.03 11.46
C TYR A 18 -22.73 9.72 12.67
N HIS A 19 -23.46 9.68 13.78
CA HIS A 19 -23.04 10.24 15.06
C HIS A 19 -23.38 9.25 16.18
N ASN A 20 -22.44 9.04 17.10
CA ASN A 20 -22.63 8.23 18.28
C ASN A 20 -22.06 8.94 19.52
N GLU A 21 -22.97 9.44 20.37
CA GLU A 21 -22.66 10.14 21.61
C GLU A 21 -21.81 9.32 22.59
N GLN A 22 -22.07 8.00 22.72
CA GLN A 22 -21.40 7.15 23.71
C GLN A 22 -19.93 6.92 23.36
N SER A 23 -19.64 6.67 22.08
CA SER A 23 -18.29 6.43 21.57
C SER A 23 -17.61 7.69 21.03
N LYS A 24 -18.30 8.84 21.05
CA LYS A 24 -17.89 10.10 20.42
C LYS A 24 -17.42 9.92 18.97
N THR A 25 -18.06 8.98 18.28
CA THR A 25 -17.68 8.62 16.92
C THR A 25 -18.58 9.33 15.92
N ASP A 26 -17.95 10.03 14.98
CA ASP A 26 -18.56 10.79 13.92
C ASP A 26 -18.01 10.35 12.56
N PHE A 27 -18.90 10.21 11.59
CA PHE A 27 -18.53 10.04 10.18
C PHE A 27 -19.43 10.92 9.31
N ASP A 28 -18.86 11.52 8.28
CA ASP A 28 -19.64 12.12 7.20
C ASP A 28 -18.99 11.82 5.85
N TRP A 29 -19.83 11.64 4.84
CA TRP A 29 -19.38 11.33 3.50
C TRP A 29 -20.24 12.04 2.45
N SER A 30 -19.57 12.46 1.39
CA SER A 30 -20.18 12.88 0.13
C SER A 30 -20.75 11.68 -0.63
N ASN A 31 -21.41 11.93 -1.77
CA ASN A 31 -21.84 10.84 -2.63
C ASN A 31 -20.64 9.95 -3.03
N VAL A 32 -20.80 8.64 -2.91
CA VAL A 32 -19.84 7.66 -3.41
C VAL A 32 -20.41 7.07 -4.69
N VAL A 33 -19.63 7.12 -5.76
CA VAL A 33 -20.02 6.54 -7.06
C VAL A 33 -18.99 5.50 -7.46
N LEU A 34 -19.45 4.29 -7.75
CA LEU A 34 -18.66 3.21 -8.34
C LEU A 34 -19.28 2.82 -9.67
N ASN A 35 -18.54 3.02 -10.75
CA ASN A 35 -18.86 2.55 -12.09
C ASN A 35 -18.00 1.34 -12.42
N ILE A 36 -18.61 0.31 -13.01
CA ILE A 36 -17.95 -0.92 -13.42
C ILE A 36 -18.39 -1.27 -14.83
N ASP A 37 -17.44 -1.39 -15.75
CA ASP A 37 -17.65 -1.90 -17.10
C ASP A 37 -17.11 -3.34 -17.15
N LEU A 38 -18.04 -4.29 -17.20
CA LEU A 38 -17.76 -5.72 -17.22
C LEU A 38 -17.65 -6.22 -18.66
N ASN A 39 -16.58 -6.97 -18.93
CA ASN A 39 -16.40 -7.66 -20.20
C ASN A 39 -15.69 -9.00 -19.96
N GLN A 40 -16.28 -10.11 -20.39
CA GLN A 40 -15.66 -11.43 -20.22
C GLN A 40 -14.34 -11.62 -20.98
N ASN A 41 -14.12 -10.87 -22.06
CA ASN A 41 -12.99 -11.07 -22.97
C ASN A 41 -11.87 -10.02 -22.80
N THR A 42 -12.09 -9.00 -21.98
CA THR A 42 -11.10 -7.94 -21.72
C THR A 42 -11.06 -7.62 -20.23
N PRO A 43 -10.00 -6.97 -19.74
CA PRO A 43 -9.99 -6.45 -18.38
C PRO A 43 -11.25 -5.61 -18.06
N ASN A 44 -11.79 -5.76 -16.85
CA ASN A 44 -12.93 -4.99 -16.36
C ASN A 44 -12.45 -3.61 -15.91
N ASN A 45 -13.12 -2.55 -16.35
CA ASN A 45 -12.79 -1.20 -15.94
C ASN A 45 -13.64 -0.80 -14.73
N TYR A 46 -13.05 -0.06 -13.80
CA TYR A 46 -13.76 0.50 -12.65
C TYR A 46 -13.33 1.93 -12.41
N VAL A 47 -14.27 2.73 -11.89
CA VAL A 47 -14.02 4.08 -11.40
C VAL A 47 -14.81 4.28 -10.12
N LEU A 48 -14.12 4.52 -9.02
CA LEU A 48 -14.63 4.93 -7.73
C LEU A 48 -14.32 6.42 -7.53
N SER A 49 -15.30 7.22 -7.12
CA SER A 49 -15.09 8.62 -6.76
C SER A 49 -15.78 8.96 -5.43
N VAL A 50 -15.06 9.72 -4.58
CA VAL A 50 -15.54 10.26 -3.29
C VAL A 50 -14.98 11.67 -3.13
N ASP A 51 -15.85 12.68 -3.11
CA ASP A 51 -15.42 14.09 -3.02
C ASP A 51 -14.94 14.44 -1.61
N THR A 52 -15.59 13.90 -0.59
CA THR A 52 -15.25 14.11 0.82
C THR A 52 -15.65 12.89 1.66
N PHE A 53 -14.74 12.49 2.55
CA PHE A 53 -14.99 11.57 3.65
C PHE A 53 -14.27 12.10 4.88
N ASN A 54 -14.98 12.24 5.98
CA ASN A 54 -14.40 12.61 7.26
C ASN A 54 -14.80 11.58 8.32
N SER A 55 -13.89 11.34 9.26
CA SER A 55 -14.15 10.55 10.45
C SER A 55 -13.50 11.18 11.66
N ASN A 56 -14.17 11.03 12.79
CA ASN A 56 -13.59 11.18 14.11
C ASN A 56 -14.02 9.95 14.91
N ALA A 57 -13.08 9.04 15.19
CA ALA A 57 -13.36 7.76 15.80
C ALA A 57 -12.28 7.44 16.83
N PRO A 58 -12.33 8.04 18.03
CA PRO A 58 -11.37 7.75 19.07
C PRO A 58 -11.47 6.29 19.50
N ASN A 59 -10.33 5.61 19.57
CA ASN A 59 -10.23 4.30 20.23
C ASN A 59 -9.67 4.52 21.62
N HIS A 60 -10.53 4.72 22.63
CA HIS A 60 -10.09 5.11 23.98
C HIS A 60 -9.06 4.18 24.66
N ALA A 61 -8.83 2.97 24.16
CA ALA A 61 -7.75 2.10 24.63
C ALA A 61 -6.36 2.54 24.13
N VAL A 62 -6.28 3.20 22.97
CA VAL A 62 -5.02 3.55 22.29
C VAL A 62 -4.92 5.04 21.99
N SER A 63 -6.05 5.72 21.76
CA SER A 63 -6.12 7.11 21.33
C SER A 63 -7.34 7.86 21.89
N THR A 64 -7.10 9.02 22.50
CA THR A 64 -8.14 9.91 23.05
C THR A 64 -8.86 10.72 21.97
N ALA A 65 -8.20 10.94 20.83
CA ALA A 65 -8.76 11.60 19.65
C ALA A 65 -8.14 11.00 18.39
N SER A 66 -8.94 10.64 17.41
CA SER A 66 -8.46 10.10 16.13
C SER A 66 -9.36 10.59 15.02
N SER A 67 -8.82 11.32 14.06
CA SER A 67 -9.58 11.81 12.91
C SER A 67 -8.88 11.52 11.60
N PHE A 68 -9.70 11.31 10.57
CA PHE A 68 -9.26 11.16 9.19
C PHE A 68 -10.12 12.04 8.29
N LYS A 69 -9.51 12.70 7.32
CA LYS A 69 -10.18 13.47 6.27
C LYS A 69 -9.58 13.11 4.93
N ILE A 70 -10.44 12.85 3.96
CA ILE A 70 -10.10 12.60 2.56
C ILE A 70 -10.93 13.55 1.72
N LYS A 71 -10.30 14.20 0.74
CA LYS A 71 -10.98 14.93 -0.31
C LYS A 71 -10.49 14.54 -1.69
N ASP A 72 -11.41 14.57 -2.65
CA ASP A 72 -11.17 14.34 -4.07
C ASP A 72 -10.50 12.98 -4.33
N LEU A 73 -11.00 11.92 -3.69
CA LEU A 73 -10.56 10.56 -3.94
C LEU A 73 -11.14 10.06 -5.27
N VAL A 74 -10.26 9.67 -6.18
CA VAL A 74 -10.62 8.94 -7.39
C VAL A 74 -9.74 7.70 -7.49
N VAL A 75 -10.34 6.53 -7.64
CA VAL A 75 -9.64 5.28 -7.92
C VAL A 75 -10.19 4.70 -9.20
N GLN A 76 -9.35 4.48 -10.19
CA GLN A 76 -9.74 3.92 -11.46
C GLN A 76 -8.79 2.82 -11.88
N GLY A 77 -9.27 1.83 -12.62
CA GLY A 77 -8.36 0.85 -13.17
C GLY A 77 -9.01 -0.13 -14.10
N SER A 78 -8.18 -1.07 -14.52
CA SER A 78 -8.51 -2.09 -15.50
C SER A 78 -7.89 -3.38 -15.00
N LEU A 79 -8.72 -4.33 -14.57
CA LEU A 79 -8.27 -5.55 -13.89
C LEU A 79 -8.83 -6.81 -14.56
N GLN A 80 -7.99 -7.82 -14.64
CA GLN A 80 -8.32 -9.15 -15.14
C GLN A 80 -8.04 -10.19 -14.06
N SER A 81 -9.01 -11.08 -13.85
CA SER A 81 -8.84 -12.22 -12.95
C SER A 81 -7.71 -13.13 -13.42
N THR A 82 -6.99 -13.70 -12.45
CA THR A 82 -5.93 -14.69 -12.69
C THR A 82 -6.39 -16.05 -12.14
N LYS A 83 -5.52 -17.05 -12.21
CA LYS A 83 -5.75 -18.34 -11.55
C LYS A 83 -5.71 -18.26 -10.01
N TRP A 84 -5.19 -17.17 -9.45
CA TRP A 84 -5.11 -16.94 -8.01
C TRP A 84 -6.25 -16.01 -7.56
N PRO A 85 -7.11 -16.43 -6.61
CA PRO A 85 -8.30 -15.67 -6.20
C PRO A 85 -8.07 -14.23 -5.73
N PHE A 86 -6.90 -13.93 -5.15
CA PHE A 86 -6.60 -12.59 -4.61
C PHE A 86 -5.62 -11.79 -5.47
N ILE A 87 -5.21 -12.31 -6.62
CA ILE A 87 -4.26 -11.64 -7.51
C ILE A 87 -4.96 -11.32 -8.81
N TYR A 88 -5.01 -10.04 -9.15
CA TYR A 88 -5.52 -9.55 -10.42
C TYR A 88 -4.37 -9.00 -11.23
N SER A 89 -4.40 -9.18 -12.56
CA SER A 89 -3.46 -8.51 -13.45
C SER A 89 -4.10 -7.24 -14.01
N GLY A 90 -3.31 -6.19 -14.20
CA GLY A 90 -3.76 -4.94 -14.77
C GLY A 90 -3.21 -3.72 -14.04
N ASN A 91 -3.95 -2.62 -14.10
CA ASN A 91 -3.51 -1.32 -13.60
C ASN A 91 -4.58 -0.70 -12.70
N ILE A 92 -4.15 -0.07 -11.60
CA ILE A 92 -4.96 0.75 -10.71
C ILE A 92 -4.27 2.11 -10.62
N ASN A 93 -5.02 3.19 -10.80
CA ASN A 93 -4.58 4.55 -10.56
C ASN A 93 -5.45 5.14 -9.46
N SER A 94 -4.84 5.77 -8.46
CA SER A 94 -5.54 6.55 -7.46
C SER A 94 -5.07 7.99 -7.47
N LYS A 95 -5.97 8.89 -7.14
CA LYS A 95 -5.71 10.31 -6.85
C LYS A 95 -6.43 10.68 -5.57
N ILE A 96 -5.77 11.47 -4.74
CA ILE A 96 -6.33 12.06 -3.53
C ILE A 96 -5.91 13.52 -3.50
N GLY A 97 -6.85 14.45 -3.59
CA GLY A 97 -6.55 15.88 -3.51
C GLY A 97 -6.02 16.28 -2.14
N TYR A 98 -6.62 15.72 -1.08
CA TYR A 98 -6.23 16.00 0.30
C TYR A 98 -6.44 14.79 1.20
N PHE A 99 -5.43 14.44 1.99
CA PHE A 99 -5.51 13.48 3.09
C PHE A 99 -5.01 14.14 4.36
N GLU A 100 -5.71 13.95 5.47
CA GLU A 100 -5.30 14.38 6.80
C GLU A 100 -5.62 13.29 7.81
N GLN A 101 -4.68 13.01 8.69
CA GLN A 101 -4.84 12.14 9.85
C GLN A 101 -4.33 12.88 11.07
N ASN A 102 -5.12 12.90 12.14
CA ASN A 102 -4.67 13.38 13.44
C ASN A 102 -4.98 12.33 14.51
N THR A 103 -4.04 12.09 15.41
CA THR A 103 -4.23 11.19 16.54
C THR A 103 -3.64 11.79 17.81
N GLU A 104 -4.24 11.48 18.95
CA GLU A 104 -3.69 11.77 20.28
C GLU A 104 -3.57 10.46 21.06
N SER A 105 -2.38 10.13 21.56
CA SER A 105 -2.12 8.93 22.34
C SER A 105 -2.89 8.94 23.65
N ALA A 106 -3.59 7.85 23.97
CA ALA A 106 -4.27 7.73 25.26
C ALA A 106 -3.31 7.57 26.45
N GLU A 107 -2.11 7.04 26.20
CA GLU A 107 -1.09 6.79 27.24
C GLU A 107 -0.24 8.03 27.50
N THR A 108 0.24 8.69 26.44
CA THR A 108 1.22 9.77 26.55
C THR A 108 0.63 11.16 26.35
N GLY A 109 -0.58 11.26 25.77
CA GLY A 109 -1.17 12.53 25.33
C GLY A 109 -0.45 13.16 24.13
N GLU A 110 0.54 12.48 23.54
CA GLU A 110 1.27 12.98 22.39
C GLU A 110 0.37 13.07 21.17
N LYS A 111 0.51 14.17 20.43
CA LYS A 111 -0.26 14.43 19.21
C LYS A 111 0.58 14.10 18.00
N PHE A 112 -0.04 13.43 17.05
CA PHE A 112 0.50 13.18 15.73
C PHE A 112 -0.44 13.76 14.69
N SER A 113 0.13 14.45 13.70
CA SER A 113 -0.59 14.99 12.55
C SER A 113 0.16 14.64 11.27
N LEU A 114 -0.58 14.17 10.28
CA LEU A 114 -0.09 13.82 8.95
C LEU A 114 -1.03 14.43 7.91
N ILE A 115 -0.49 15.26 7.01
CA ILE A 115 -1.23 15.82 5.88
C ILE A 115 -0.49 15.46 4.59
N GLN A 116 -1.24 15.00 3.59
CA GLN A 116 -0.75 14.80 2.23
C GLN A 116 -1.63 15.57 1.25
N LYS A 117 -1.02 16.26 0.29
CA LYS A 117 -1.75 16.97 -0.77
C LYS A 117 -1.38 16.44 -2.15
N ASN A 118 -2.39 16.36 -3.00
CA ASN A 118 -2.28 15.94 -4.41
C ASN A 118 -1.54 14.60 -4.57
N SER A 119 -1.87 13.61 -3.75
CA SER A 119 -1.28 12.28 -3.85
C SER A 119 -1.82 11.55 -5.08
N GLN A 120 -0.93 10.90 -5.83
CA GLN A 120 -1.29 10.00 -6.93
C GLN A 120 -0.50 8.70 -6.80
N ALA A 121 -1.16 7.57 -7.01
CA ALA A 121 -0.50 6.28 -7.07
C ALA A 121 -0.92 5.50 -8.32
N ASN A 122 0.02 4.78 -8.92
CA ASN A 122 -0.21 3.80 -9.97
C ASN A 122 0.30 2.44 -9.47
N LEU A 123 -0.59 1.46 -9.41
CA LEU A 123 -0.27 0.07 -9.13
C LEU A 123 -0.45 -0.73 -10.42
N THR A 124 0.59 -1.41 -10.86
CA THR A 124 0.54 -2.35 -11.98
C THR A 124 0.85 -3.75 -11.45
N THR A 125 0.05 -4.73 -11.86
CA THR A 125 0.30 -6.15 -11.57
C THR A 125 0.35 -6.93 -12.87
N GLN A 126 1.47 -7.60 -13.11
CA GLN A 126 1.70 -8.40 -14.31
C GLN A 126 1.89 -9.86 -13.91
N VAL A 127 1.22 -10.76 -14.62
CA VAL A 127 1.34 -12.20 -14.40
C VAL A 127 2.06 -12.83 -15.59
N GLU A 128 3.16 -13.49 -15.31
CA GLU A 128 4.02 -14.15 -16.29
C GLU A 128 4.21 -15.62 -15.87
N GLY A 129 3.40 -16.50 -16.46
CA GLY A 129 3.38 -17.93 -16.12
C GLY A 129 2.94 -18.18 -14.66
N ASP A 130 3.89 -18.56 -13.82
CA ASP A 130 3.71 -18.78 -12.37
C ASP A 130 4.23 -17.62 -11.52
N THR A 131 4.75 -16.56 -12.14
CA THR A 131 5.32 -15.41 -11.43
C THR A 131 4.46 -14.16 -11.54
N VAL A 132 4.59 -13.30 -10.55
CA VAL A 132 3.88 -12.03 -10.43
C VAL A 132 4.88 -10.89 -10.26
N ASN A 133 4.73 -9.85 -11.06
CA ASN A 133 5.44 -8.57 -10.91
C ASN A 133 4.45 -7.52 -10.41
N ILE A 134 4.82 -6.77 -9.38
CA ILE A 134 4.02 -5.70 -8.76
C ILE A 134 4.83 -4.43 -8.78
N ILE A 135 4.32 -3.41 -9.47
CA ILE A 135 4.97 -2.09 -9.59
C ILE A 135 4.04 -1.07 -8.95
N ASN A 136 4.51 -0.35 -7.94
CA ASN A 136 3.79 0.76 -7.33
C ASN A 136 4.60 2.05 -7.51
N LYS A 137 3.99 3.06 -8.14
CA LYS A 137 4.56 4.40 -8.29
C LYS A 137 3.66 5.38 -7.58
N THR A 138 4.18 6.09 -6.60
CA THR A 138 3.44 7.05 -5.77
C THR A 138 4.15 8.39 -5.80
N ASN A 139 3.39 9.46 -5.95
CA ASN A 139 3.86 10.83 -5.80
C ASN A 139 2.86 11.62 -4.96
N LEU A 140 3.34 12.61 -4.23
CA LEU A 140 2.51 13.63 -3.57
C LEU A 140 3.28 14.96 -3.58
N ASP A 141 2.54 16.07 -3.66
CA ASP A 141 3.14 17.40 -3.80
C ASP A 141 3.60 17.98 -2.46
N GLU A 142 2.86 17.71 -1.39
CA GLU A 142 3.19 18.18 -0.05
C GLU A 142 2.90 17.11 1.00
N LEU A 143 3.92 16.77 1.78
CA LEU A 143 3.82 15.97 3.00
C LEU A 143 4.06 16.87 4.20
N HIS A 144 3.10 16.96 5.12
CA HIS A 144 3.29 17.62 6.40
C HIS A 144 3.22 16.60 7.53
N ILE A 145 4.19 16.63 8.42
CA ILE A 145 4.21 15.82 9.65
C ILE A 145 4.33 16.77 10.83
N ASN A 146 3.39 16.71 11.77
CA ASN A 146 3.34 17.56 12.97
C ASN A 146 3.51 19.05 12.67
N GLY A 147 2.92 19.52 11.56
CA GLY A 147 2.99 20.90 11.10
C GLY A 147 4.23 21.27 10.27
N ASN A 148 5.22 20.38 10.17
CA ASN A 148 6.41 20.59 9.34
C ASN A 148 6.16 20.11 7.91
N ASN A 149 6.28 21.01 6.92
CA ASN A 149 6.17 20.65 5.50
C ASN A 149 7.50 20.06 4.99
N LEU A 150 7.51 18.76 4.72
CA LEU A 150 8.64 18.00 4.19
C LEU A 150 8.75 18.08 2.66
N GLY A 151 7.80 18.72 1.98
CA GLY A 151 7.79 18.90 0.54
C GLY A 151 7.25 17.70 -0.22
N LYS A 152 7.75 17.49 -1.44
CA LYS A 152 7.31 16.46 -2.38
C LYS A 152 7.87 15.10 -1.98
N VAL A 153 7.06 14.06 -2.13
CA VAL A 153 7.52 12.66 -1.99
C VAL A 153 7.29 11.93 -3.30
N THR A 154 8.29 11.14 -3.71
CA THR A 154 8.19 10.19 -4.82
C THR A 154 8.66 8.83 -4.34
N ASN A 155 7.87 7.79 -4.58
CA ASN A 155 8.18 6.43 -4.20
C ASN A 155 7.83 5.49 -5.34
N ASN A 156 8.82 4.84 -5.93
CA ASN A 156 8.64 3.81 -6.95
C ASN A 156 9.18 2.49 -6.43
N VAL A 157 8.30 1.54 -6.16
CA VAL A 157 8.63 0.20 -5.68
C VAL A 157 8.29 -0.82 -6.74
N GLU A 158 9.19 -1.78 -6.97
CA GLU A 158 8.93 -2.96 -7.80
C GLU A 158 9.22 -4.22 -7.00
N PHE A 159 8.29 -5.17 -7.02
CA PHE A 159 8.48 -6.55 -6.58
C PHE A 159 8.35 -7.44 -7.82
N ASN A 160 9.47 -7.96 -8.31
CA ASN A 160 9.52 -8.75 -9.54
C ASN A 160 9.80 -10.23 -9.21
N HIS A 161 9.31 -11.11 -10.09
CA HIS A 161 9.51 -12.56 -10.04
C HIS A 161 9.01 -13.23 -8.74
N ILE A 162 7.94 -12.70 -8.15
CA ILE A 162 7.32 -13.32 -6.97
C ILE A 162 6.58 -14.58 -7.40
N ASP A 163 6.81 -15.71 -6.73
CA ASP A 163 6.03 -16.93 -6.96
C ASP A 163 4.55 -16.68 -6.61
N GLY A 164 3.66 -16.85 -7.58
CA GLY A 164 2.25 -16.49 -7.41
C GLY A 164 1.48 -17.42 -6.47
N ASN A 165 1.88 -18.69 -6.35
CA ASN A 165 1.25 -19.62 -5.40
C ASN A 165 1.62 -19.25 -3.96
N ALA A 166 2.90 -18.91 -3.72
CA ALA A 166 3.37 -18.45 -2.43
C ALA A 166 2.78 -17.08 -2.07
N LEU A 167 2.66 -16.16 -3.03
CA LEU A 167 1.98 -14.88 -2.81
C LEU A 167 0.51 -15.07 -2.45
N GLN A 168 -0.22 -15.95 -3.14
CA GLN A 168 -1.60 -16.29 -2.79
C GLN A 168 -1.69 -16.89 -1.38
N GLU A 169 -0.75 -17.74 -0.97
CA GLU A 169 -0.73 -18.28 0.40
C GLU A 169 -0.43 -17.20 1.44
N LEU A 170 0.47 -16.24 1.16
CA LEU A 170 0.67 -15.07 2.02
C LEU A 170 -0.62 -14.26 2.18
N LEU A 171 -1.36 -14.03 1.09
CA LEU A 171 -2.65 -13.33 1.14
C LEU A 171 -3.69 -14.13 1.94
N ASN A 172 -3.72 -15.46 1.80
CA ASN A 172 -4.58 -16.33 2.62
C ASN A 172 -4.23 -16.22 4.12
N ILE A 173 -2.94 -16.18 4.46
CA ILE A 173 -2.47 -16.01 5.84
C ILE A 173 -2.92 -14.66 6.38
N LEU A 174 -2.76 -13.56 5.62
CA LEU A 174 -3.23 -12.24 6.04
C LEU A 174 -4.74 -12.22 6.32
N VAL A 175 -5.55 -12.89 5.48
CA VAL A 175 -7.00 -13.05 5.71
C VAL A 175 -7.30 -13.90 6.96
N ALA A 176 -6.48 -14.90 7.27
CA ALA A 176 -6.64 -15.68 8.50
C ALA A 176 -6.28 -14.86 9.74
N ILE A 177 -5.23 -14.05 9.67
CA ILE A 177 -4.80 -13.16 10.75
C ILE A 177 -5.87 -12.10 11.04
N SER A 178 -6.47 -11.50 10.01
CA SER A 178 -7.50 -10.46 10.21
C SER A 178 -8.78 -10.98 10.86
N LYS A 179 -8.99 -12.30 10.90
CA LYS A 179 -10.12 -12.97 11.55
C LYS A 179 -9.77 -13.53 12.93
N ALA A 180 -8.51 -13.51 13.31
CA ALA A 180 -8.07 -14.00 14.62
C ALA A 180 -8.30 -12.92 15.69
N ASP A 181 -8.57 -13.34 16.92
CA ASP A 181 -8.56 -12.42 18.06
C ASP A 181 -7.15 -11.82 18.22
N SER A 182 -7.06 -10.50 18.30
CA SER A 182 -5.80 -9.75 18.36
C SER A 182 -4.89 -10.15 19.52
N ASP A 183 -5.49 -10.70 20.58
CA ASP A 183 -4.80 -11.05 21.82
C ASP A 183 -4.28 -12.50 21.83
N MET A 184 -4.55 -13.27 20.77
CA MET A 184 -4.04 -14.64 20.66
C MET A 184 -2.77 -14.71 19.81
N PRO A 185 -1.74 -15.45 20.25
CA PRO A 185 -0.55 -15.66 19.45
C PRO A 185 -0.91 -16.41 18.16
N LEU A 186 -0.20 -16.08 17.07
CA LEU A 186 -0.33 -16.79 15.80
C LEU A 186 -0.14 -18.30 16.01
N SER A 187 -1.06 -19.10 15.47
CA SER A 187 -0.96 -20.55 15.58
C SER A 187 0.34 -21.05 14.95
N LYS A 188 0.91 -22.12 15.52
CA LYS A 188 2.12 -22.77 14.97
C LYS A 188 1.97 -23.12 13.49
N THR A 189 0.77 -23.55 13.08
CA THR A 189 0.45 -23.87 11.69
C THR A 189 0.53 -22.64 10.78
N LEU A 190 0.01 -21.48 11.20
CA LEU A 190 0.13 -20.24 10.43
C LEU A 190 1.57 -19.77 10.31
N VAL A 191 2.34 -19.86 11.40
CA VAL A 191 3.78 -19.53 11.40
C VAL A 191 4.55 -20.42 10.43
N GLN A 192 4.28 -21.73 10.42
CA GLN A 192 4.91 -22.67 9.48
C GLN A 192 4.56 -22.36 8.02
N LYS A 193 3.29 -22.05 7.73
CA LYS A 193 2.85 -21.64 6.38
C LYS A 193 3.53 -20.34 5.94
N LEU A 194 3.62 -19.36 6.82
CA LEU A 194 4.32 -18.09 6.56
C LEU A 194 5.79 -18.33 6.23
N GLN A 195 6.48 -19.15 7.02
CA GLN A 195 7.87 -19.53 6.78
C GLN A 195 8.03 -20.26 5.44
N GLN A 196 7.14 -21.21 5.12
CA GLN A 196 7.19 -21.95 3.87
C GLN A 196 6.98 -21.03 2.65
N ALA A 197 5.96 -20.17 2.70
CA ALA A 197 5.70 -19.21 1.63
C ALA A 197 6.88 -18.25 1.43
N GLY A 198 7.45 -17.74 2.52
CA GLY A 198 8.65 -16.90 2.49
C GLY A 198 9.86 -17.62 1.86
N MET A 199 10.09 -18.88 2.21
CA MET A 199 11.15 -19.69 1.60
C MET A 199 10.91 -19.94 0.10
N ILE A 200 9.68 -20.24 -0.32
CA ILE A 200 9.35 -20.42 -1.74
C ILE A 200 9.64 -19.14 -2.51
N ILE A 201 9.17 -17.99 -2.00
CA ILE A 201 9.43 -16.69 -2.62
C ILE A 201 10.94 -16.47 -2.72
N ALA A 202 11.68 -16.60 -1.62
CA ALA A 202 13.13 -16.38 -1.63
C ALA A 202 13.88 -17.30 -2.60
N ASN A 203 13.49 -18.57 -2.69
CA ASN A 203 14.09 -19.55 -3.58
C ASN A 203 13.80 -19.25 -5.07
N ASN A 204 12.71 -18.54 -5.36
CA ASN A 204 12.30 -18.16 -6.72
C ASN A 204 12.99 -16.88 -7.23
N GLN A 205 14.12 -16.48 -6.63
CA GLN A 205 14.94 -15.34 -7.07
C GLN A 205 14.15 -14.04 -7.26
N PRO A 206 13.42 -13.58 -6.23
CA PRO A 206 12.66 -12.35 -6.32
C PRO A 206 13.62 -11.18 -6.45
N GLN A 207 13.13 -10.11 -7.07
CA GLN A 207 13.83 -8.84 -7.11
C GLN A 207 12.97 -7.75 -6.51
N ILE A 208 13.57 -6.93 -5.64
CA ILE A 208 12.94 -5.77 -5.02
C ILE A 208 13.71 -4.53 -5.49
N LYS A 209 13.00 -3.53 -6.02
CA LYS A 209 13.58 -2.24 -6.39
C LYS A 209 12.84 -1.09 -5.72
N PHE A 210 13.61 -0.06 -5.36
CA PHE A 210 13.14 1.26 -4.98
C PHE A 210 13.88 2.26 -5.87
N THR A 211 13.21 2.94 -6.81
CA THR A 211 13.88 3.78 -7.81
C THR A 211 12.98 4.90 -8.38
N PRO A 212 12.97 6.11 -7.80
CA PRO A 212 13.54 6.47 -6.50
C PRO A 212 12.53 6.34 -5.36
N LEU A 213 13.05 6.24 -4.14
CA LEU A 213 12.38 6.72 -2.93
C LEU A 213 12.99 8.08 -2.59
N SER A 214 12.24 9.17 -2.65
CA SER A 214 12.78 10.51 -2.43
C SER A 214 11.83 11.48 -1.77
N ILE A 215 12.42 12.39 -1.00
CA ILE A 215 11.78 13.57 -0.43
C ILE A 215 12.53 14.80 -0.95
N SER A 216 11.81 15.83 -1.37
CA SER A 216 12.43 17.07 -1.87
C SER A 216 11.61 18.31 -1.57
N ASP A 217 12.29 19.39 -1.25
CA ASP A 217 11.75 20.73 -1.07
C ASP A 217 12.59 21.75 -1.87
N GLU A 218 12.37 23.04 -1.60
CA GLU A 218 13.16 24.11 -2.24
C GLU A 218 14.63 24.11 -1.82
N LYS A 219 14.99 23.47 -0.70
CA LYS A 219 16.36 23.41 -0.16
C LYS A 219 17.16 22.26 -0.78
N GLY A 220 16.49 21.27 -1.36
CA GLY A 220 17.14 20.16 -2.04
C GLY A 220 16.35 18.86 -2.00
N LYS A 221 17.07 17.76 -2.18
CA LYS A 221 16.51 16.41 -2.32
C LYS A 221 17.31 15.41 -1.52
N VAL A 222 16.61 14.46 -0.91
CA VAL A 222 17.15 13.21 -0.39
C VAL A 222 16.50 12.07 -1.18
N ALA A 223 17.31 11.16 -1.73
CA ALA A 223 16.84 10.02 -2.51
C ALA A 223 17.62 8.75 -2.18
N LEU A 224 16.90 7.63 -2.25
CA LEU A 224 17.43 6.28 -2.16
C LEU A 224 17.00 5.52 -3.42
N ASP A 225 17.98 4.99 -4.13
CA ASP A 225 17.80 3.92 -5.10
C ASP A 225 18.33 2.62 -4.51
N LEU A 226 17.50 1.58 -4.48
CA LEU A 226 17.86 0.25 -3.98
C LEU A 226 17.40 -0.80 -4.99
N ASN A 227 18.25 -1.79 -5.23
CA ASN A 227 17.92 -2.98 -6.01
C ASN A 227 18.52 -4.19 -5.32
N ILE A 228 17.69 -5.19 -5.05
CA ILE A 228 18.06 -6.45 -4.42
C ILE A 228 17.47 -7.56 -5.26
N ALA A 229 18.29 -8.41 -5.88
CA ALA A 229 17.86 -9.63 -6.54
C ALA A 229 18.58 -10.83 -5.90
N LEU A 230 17.83 -11.85 -5.51
CA LEU A 230 18.39 -13.03 -4.85
C LEU A 230 18.92 -14.07 -5.85
N VAL A 231 19.90 -14.86 -5.43
CA VAL A 231 20.32 -16.09 -6.12
C VAL A 231 19.34 -17.24 -5.83
N PRO A 232 19.32 -18.33 -6.62
CA PRO A 232 18.51 -19.50 -6.30
C PRO A 232 18.90 -20.12 -4.95
N ASN A 233 17.91 -20.51 -4.15
CA ASN A 233 18.11 -21.15 -2.83
C ASN A 233 19.06 -20.37 -1.90
N PRO A 234 18.76 -19.10 -1.59
CA PRO A 234 19.64 -18.26 -0.78
C PRO A 234 19.74 -18.81 0.64
N LYS A 235 20.93 -18.68 1.23
CA LYS A 235 21.24 -19.07 2.60
C LYS A 235 21.49 -17.84 3.45
N PHE A 236 20.50 -17.48 4.26
CA PHE A 236 20.59 -16.36 5.19
C PHE A 236 21.16 -16.83 6.54
N ASP A 237 22.49 -16.90 6.60
CA ASP A 237 23.20 -17.03 7.88
C ASP A 237 23.90 -15.69 8.17
N LEU A 238 23.24 -14.84 8.97
CA LEU A 238 23.75 -13.51 9.33
C LEU A 238 25.03 -13.57 10.18
N MET A 239 25.32 -14.72 10.78
CA MET A 239 26.49 -14.93 11.64
C MET A 239 27.70 -15.47 10.88
N ARG A 240 27.55 -15.82 9.60
CA ARG A 240 28.63 -16.31 8.74
C ARG A 240 29.02 -15.31 7.67
N SER A 241 30.30 -15.34 7.29
CA SER A 241 30.78 -14.60 6.13
C SER A 241 30.11 -15.10 4.85
N GLY A 242 29.81 -14.19 3.92
CA GLY A 242 29.28 -14.53 2.60
C GLY A 242 27.81 -14.19 2.33
N LEU A 243 27.18 -13.33 3.14
CA LEU A 243 25.83 -12.80 2.85
C LEU A 243 25.74 -12.19 1.45
N TYR A 244 26.79 -11.50 0.98
CA TYR A 244 26.83 -10.91 -0.36
C TYR A 244 26.66 -11.94 -1.49
N LYS A 245 27.00 -13.22 -1.25
CA LYS A 245 26.83 -14.30 -2.23
C LYS A 245 25.36 -14.70 -2.42
N GLN A 246 24.45 -14.22 -1.58
CA GLN A 246 23.02 -14.47 -1.71
C GLN A 246 22.34 -13.53 -2.70
N PHE A 247 23.07 -12.53 -3.21
CA PHE A 247 22.55 -11.57 -4.17
C PHE A 247 23.10 -11.88 -5.57
N LYS A 248 22.19 -12.01 -6.53
CA LYS A 248 22.49 -11.98 -7.96
C LYS A 248 22.81 -10.56 -8.41
N ASP A 249 22.09 -9.60 -7.82
CA ASP A 249 22.28 -8.18 -8.03
C ASP A 249 21.99 -7.45 -6.72
N PHE A 250 22.86 -6.52 -6.36
CA PHE A 250 22.71 -5.68 -5.17
C PHE A 250 23.33 -4.32 -5.46
N SER A 251 22.50 -3.29 -5.45
CA SER A 251 22.96 -1.91 -5.56
C SER A 251 22.18 -1.01 -4.61
N ILE A 252 22.90 -0.10 -3.99
CA ILE A 252 22.33 0.93 -3.14
C ILE A 252 23.00 2.26 -3.50
N ASN A 253 22.18 3.27 -3.78
CA ASN A 253 22.65 4.62 -4.07
C ASN A 253 21.84 5.61 -3.22
N PHE A 254 22.55 6.48 -2.53
CA PHE A 254 21.97 7.54 -1.72
C PHE A 254 22.42 8.88 -2.28
N ASP A 255 21.46 9.70 -2.67
CA ASP A 255 21.67 11.10 -3.02
C ASP A 255 21.15 11.96 -1.87
N VAL A 256 22.01 12.77 -1.27
CA VAL A 256 21.69 13.53 -0.07
C VAL A 256 22.15 14.96 -0.22
N ASN A 257 21.20 15.88 -0.32
CA ASN A 257 21.45 17.28 -0.05
C ASN A 257 21.49 17.52 1.47
N LYS A 258 22.59 18.06 1.97
CA LYS A 258 22.84 18.31 3.39
C LYS A 258 21.77 19.20 4.05
N GLU A 259 21.26 20.21 3.35
CA GLU A 259 20.30 21.16 3.91
C GLU A 259 18.92 20.51 4.11
N THR A 260 18.47 19.70 3.15
CA THR A 260 17.24 18.91 3.26
C THR A 260 17.37 17.79 4.29
N ALA A 261 18.54 17.15 4.39
CA ALA A 261 18.77 16.05 5.34
C ALA A 261 18.63 16.50 6.80
N ILE A 262 19.16 17.68 7.16
CA ILE A 262 19.03 18.22 8.53
C ILE A 262 17.57 18.50 8.89
N PHE A 263 16.76 18.90 7.91
CA PHE A 263 15.35 19.22 8.12
C PHE A 263 14.46 17.99 8.37
N ILE A 264 14.88 16.79 7.90
CA ILE A 264 14.10 15.54 8.04
C ILE A 264 14.35 14.84 9.39
N VAL A 265 15.41 15.16 10.13
CA VAL A 265 15.83 14.45 11.36
C VAL A 265 15.18 15.02 12.63
N ILE A 266 13.97 15.58 12.55
CA ILE A 266 13.29 16.25 13.69
C ILE A 266 12.22 15.34 14.31
#